data_AF-A0A7X2ML18-F1
#
_entry.id   AF-A0A7X2ML18-F1
#
_cell.length_a   1.000
_cell.length_b   1.000
_cell.length_c   1.000
_cell.angle_alpha   90.00
_cell.angle_beta   90.00
_cell.angle_gamma   90.00
#
_symmetry.space_group_name_H-M   'P 1'
#
loop_
_entity.id
_entity.type
_entity.pdbx_description
1 polymer ?
#
loop_
_entity_poly.entity_id
_entity_poly.type
_entity_poly.pdbx_seq_one_letter_code
_entity_poly.pdbx_strand_id
1 'polypeptide(L)'
;MKQRYTPDFPEMMRLCETNFAQLRRLLPRNDEAGESVIYQVSGARYQLTIQESTRYTTLVEIRQVAPAVSYWSLPSMSVRLYHDAMVAEVCSTQQIYRFKARYDYPNKKLHQRDEK
;
A
#
# COMPACT_ATOMS: atom_id res chain seq x y z
N MET A 1 -18.44 19.53 18.98
CA MET A 1 -19.09 18.29 18.46
C MET A 1 -18.08 17.56 17.58
N LYS A 2 -17.63 16.35 17.95
CA LYS A 2 -16.75 15.55 17.09
C LYS A 2 -17.59 14.97 15.96
N GLN A 3 -17.38 15.43 14.72
CA GLN A 3 -17.97 14.79 13.54
C GLN A 3 -17.55 13.32 13.53
N ARG A 4 -18.54 12.43 13.51
CA ARG A 4 -18.33 10.99 13.44
C ARG A 4 -17.82 10.73 12.02
N TYR A 5 -16.57 10.28 11.87
CA TYR A 5 -16.04 9.92 10.57
C TYR A 5 -16.90 8.79 10.01
N THR A 6 -17.72 9.11 9.01
CA THR A 6 -18.47 8.13 8.23
C THR A 6 -17.63 7.88 6.99
N PRO A 7 -16.96 6.72 6.86
CA PRO A 7 -16.21 6.42 5.66
C PRO A 7 -17.14 6.42 4.45
N ASP A 8 -16.82 7.24 3.45
CA ASP A 8 -17.47 7.20 2.15
C ASP A 8 -16.90 6.00 1.38
N PHE A 9 -17.61 4.88 1.47
CA PHE A 9 -17.23 3.64 0.81
C PHE A 9 -17.05 3.81 -0.71
N PRO A 10 -17.95 4.48 -1.45
CA PRO A 10 -17.74 4.79 -2.86
C PRO A 10 -16.44 5.54 -3.14
N GLU A 11 -16.09 6.54 -2.33
CA GLU A 11 -14.86 7.29 -2.51
C GLU A 11 -13.61 6.42 -2.26
N MET A 12 -13.65 5.59 -1.21
CA MET A 12 -12.58 4.63 -0.93
C MET A 12 -12.39 3.62 -2.07
N MET A 13 -13.47 3.10 -2.64
CA MET A 13 -13.42 2.15 -3.76
C MET A 13 -12.80 2.79 -5.00
N ARG A 14 -13.20 4.02 -5.35
CA ARG A 14 -12.60 4.76 -6.47
C ARG A 14 -11.10 4.97 -6.27
N LEU A 15 -10.66 5.22 -5.04
CA LEU A 15 -9.24 5.37 -4.74
C LEU A 15 -8.48 4.05 -5.00
N CYS A 16 -9.03 2.91 -4.58
CA CYS A 16 -8.44 1.60 -4.82
C CYS A 16 -8.34 1.27 -6.31
N GLU A 17 -9.37 1.58 -7.10
CA GLU A 17 -9.38 1.41 -8.56
C GLU A 17 -8.37 2.34 -9.25
N THR A 18 -8.32 3.60 -8.84
CA THR A 18 -7.37 4.58 -9.37
C THR A 18 -5.93 4.16 -9.09
N ASN A 19 -5.66 3.69 -7.87
CA ASN A 19 -4.35 3.21 -7.48
C ASN A 19 -3.95 1.97 -8.29
N PHE A 20 -4.89 1.05 -8.58
CA PHE A 20 -4.64 -0.09 -9.45
C PHE A 20 -4.22 0.37 -10.85
N ALA A 21 -5.01 1.24 -11.49
CA ALA A 21 -4.73 1.72 -12.83
C ALA A 21 -3.38 2.45 -12.92
N GLN A 22 -3.03 3.25 -11.90
CA GLN A 22 -1.75 3.96 -11.86
C GLN A 22 -0.57 3.01 -11.60
N LEU A 23 -0.66 2.12 -10.62
CA LEU A 23 0.40 1.16 -10.33
C LEU A 23 0.63 0.21 -11.50
N ARG A 24 -0.43 -0.28 -12.14
CA ARG A 24 -0.32 -1.14 -13.33
C ARG A 24 0.47 -0.49 -14.46
N ARG A 25 0.38 0.85 -14.61
CA ARG A 25 1.15 1.62 -15.61
C ARG A 25 2.60 1.85 -15.20
N LEU A 26 2.88 1.85 -13.89
CA LEU A 26 4.21 2.04 -13.31
C LEU A 26 4.95 0.71 -13.09
N LEU A 27 4.30 -0.43 -13.25
CA LEU A 27 4.97 -1.72 -13.10
C LEU A 27 5.83 -2.06 -14.33
N PRO A 28 6.86 -2.93 -14.15
CA PRO A 28 7.58 -3.54 -15.26
C PRO A 28 6.59 -4.20 -16.23
N ARG A 29 6.92 -4.18 -17.53
CA ARG A 29 6.07 -4.84 -18.55
C ARG A 29 6.07 -6.37 -18.41
N ASN A 30 7.17 -6.93 -17.90
CA ASN A 30 7.23 -8.32 -17.49
C ASN A 30 6.66 -8.42 -16.08
N ASP A 31 5.48 -9.03 -15.94
CA ASP A 31 4.84 -9.33 -14.66
C ASP A 31 5.51 -10.53 -13.97
N GLU A 32 6.85 -10.57 -13.94
CA GLU A 32 7.62 -11.66 -13.38
C GLU A 32 8.09 -11.31 -11.96
N ALA A 33 8.05 -12.29 -11.06
CA ALA A 33 8.53 -12.10 -9.70
C ALA A 33 10.05 -11.81 -9.70
N GLY A 34 10.46 -10.77 -9.00
CA GLY A 34 11.83 -10.27 -8.93
C GLY A 34 12.10 -9.08 -9.86
N GLU A 35 11.24 -8.82 -10.85
CA GLU A 35 11.38 -7.65 -11.72
C GLU A 35 11.21 -6.36 -10.93
N SER A 36 12.01 -5.35 -11.26
CA SER A 36 11.96 -4.07 -10.57
C SER A 36 12.22 -2.88 -11.48
N VAL A 37 11.61 -1.75 -11.13
CA VAL A 37 11.75 -0.49 -11.84
C VAL A 37 11.98 0.64 -10.84
N ILE A 38 12.85 1.59 -11.21
CA ILE A 38 13.19 2.73 -10.38
C ILE A 38 12.63 4.00 -10.99
N TYR A 39 11.92 4.77 -10.17
CA TYR A 39 11.42 6.10 -10.51
C TYR A 39 12.08 7.16 -9.65
N GLN A 40 12.36 8.31 -10.27
CA GLN A 40 12.82 9.50 -9.56
C GLN A 40 11.70 10.52 -9.51
N VAL A 41 11.31 10.91 -8.29
CA VAL A 41 10.21 11.83 -8.03
C VAL A 41 10.69 12.87 -7.03
N SER A 42 10.67 14.14 -7.43
CA SER A 42 11.01 15.29 -6.54
C SER A 42 12.30 15.12 -5.74
N GLY A 43 13.34 14.52 -6.34
CA GLY A 43 14.65 14.31 -5.71
C GLY A 43 14.77 13.04 -4.86
N ALA A 44 13.69 12.30 -4.65
CA ALA A 44 13.70 10.96 -4.08
C ALA A 44 13.71 9.89 -5.18
N ARG A 45 14.28 8.72 -4.89
CA ARG A 45 14.18 7.55 -5.76
C ARG A 45 13.34 6.48 -5.09
N TYR A 46 12.40 5.93 -5.83
CA TYR A 46 11.54 4.83 -5.43
C TYR A 46 11.80 3.64 -6.34
N GLN A 47 11.90 2.46 -5.74
CA GLN A 47 11.97 1.19 -6.45
C GLN A 47 10.66 0.46 -6.23
N LEU A 48 10.04 0.04 -7.32
CA LEU A 48 8.91 -0.88 -7.32
C LEU A 48 9.45 -2.25 -7.71
N THR A 49 9.19 -3.27 -6.89
CA THR A 49 9.64 -4.64 -7.12
C THR A 49 8.43 -5.56 -7.06
N ILE A 50 8.26 -6.42 -8.06
CA ILE A 50 7.26 -7.48 -8.04
C ILE A 50 7.77 -8.58 -7.10
N GLN A 51 7.14 -8.76 -5.95
CA GLN A 51 7.52 -9.82 -5.02
C GLN A 51 6.89 -11.17 -5.40
N GLU A 52 5.62 -11.13 -5.80
CA GLU A 52 4.87 -12.30 -6.23
C GLU A 52 4.00 -11.94 -7.42
N SER A 53 3.90 -12.85 -8.38
CA SER A 53 3.01 -12.71 -9.53
C SER A 53 2.25 -14.01 -9.74
N THR A 54 0.93 -13.93 -9.66
CA THR A 54 0.02 -15.04 -9.91
C THR A 54 -0.98 -14.64 -11.00
N ARG A 55 -1.82 -15.59 -11.43
CA ARG A 55 -2.83 -15.34 -12.48
C ARG A 55 -3.79 -14.19 -12.17
N TYR A 56 -4.14 -14.00 -10.89
CA TYR A 56 -5.18 -13.04 -10.48
C TYR A 56 -4.68 -11.97 -9.52
N THR A 57 -3.51 -12.17 -8.93
CA THR A 57 -2.93 -11.20 -8.00
C THR A 57 -1.45 -10.97 -8.23
N THR A 58 -1.02 -9.73 -8.02
CA THR A 58 0.40 -9.35 -8.04
C THR A 58 0.71 -8.62 -6.74
N LEU A 59 1.75 -9.07 -6.03
CA LEU A 59 2.27 -8.40 -4.85
C LEU A 59 3.46 -7.53 -5.26
N VAL A 60 3.39 -6.25 -4.93
CA VAL A 60 4.39 -5.25 -5.28
C VAL A 60 4.93 -4.62 -4.01
N GLU A 61 6.25 -4.56 -3.88
CA GLU A 61 6.91 -3.75 -2.87
C GLU A 61 7.29 -2.39 -3.47
N ILE A 62 6.93 -1.31 -2.77
CA ILE A 62 7.32 0.05 -3.10
C ILE A 62 8.23 0.53 -2.00
N ARG A 63 9.49 0.81 -2.34
CA ARG A 63 10.52 1.20 -1.38
C ARG A 63 11.21 2.49 -1.82
N GLN A 64 11.37 3.43 -0.92
CA GLN A 64 12.27 4.55 -1.17
C GLN A 64 13.73 4.07 -1.03
N VAL A 65 14.56 4.35 -2.03
CA VAL A 65 15.98 3.97 -2.06
C VAL A 65 16.92 5.17 -1.96
N ALA A 66 16.41 6.39 -2.22
CA ALA A 66 17.17 7.63 -2.05
C ALA A 66 16.27 8.82 -1.64
N PRO A 67 16.81 9.85 -0.94
CA PRO A 67 18.16 9.91 -0.38
C PRO A 67 18.36 8.90 0.75
N ALA A 68 19.53 8.26 0.80
CA ALA A 68 19.85 7.33 1.87
C ALA A 68 20.03 8.11 3.17
N VAL A 69 19.15 7.87 4.15
CA VAL A 69 19.31 8.44 5.49
C VAL A 69 19.90 7.37 6.39
N SER A 70 20.99 7.69 7.10
CA SER A 70 21.69 6.74 7.96
C SER A 70 20.99 6.49 9.30
N TYR A 71 20.06 7.37 9.71
CA TYR A 71 19.47 7.35 11.05
C TYR A 71 18.15 6.56 11.15
N TRP A 72 17.51 6.24 10.02
CA TRP A 72 16.27 5.46 10.01
C TRP A 72 16.10 4.65 8.72
N SER A 73 15.30 3.58 8.80
CA SER A 73 14.87 2.80 7.63
C SER A 73 14.07 3.67 6.67
N LEU A 74 14.39 3.60 5.38
CA LEU A 74 13.62 4.29 4.34
C LEU A 74 12.20 3.71 4.26
N PRO A 75 11.18 4.53 3.96
CA PRO A 75 9.80 4.07 3.93
C PRO A 75 9.61 2.99 2.86
N SER A 76 8.89 1.94 3.24
CA SER A 76 8.46 0.88 2.33
C SER A 76 7.00 0.50 2.59
N MET A 77 6.33 0.03 1.56
CA MET A 77 5.01 -0.56 1.65
C MET A 77 4.84 -1.69 0.66
N SER A 78 3.99 -2.65 0.99
CA SER A 78 3.59 -3.75 0.11
C SER A 78 2.15 -3.52 -0.33
N VAL A 79 1.91 -3.57 -1.63
CA VAL A 79 0.61 -3.36 -2.26
C VAL A 79 0.26 -4.61 -3.07
N ARG A 80 -0.93 -5.14 -2.87
CA ARG A 80 -1.49 -6.24 -3.66
C ARG A 80 -2.46 -5.69 -4.69
N LEU A 81 -2.24 -6.05 -5.95
CA LEU A 81 -3.12 -5.76 -7.06
C LEU A 81 -4.01 -6.98 -7.32
N TYR A 82 -5.32 -6.76 -7.36
CA TYR A 82 -6.31 -7.76 -7.75
C TYR A 82 -6.75 -7.47 -9.19
N HIS A 83 -6.41 -8.37 -10.12
CA HIS A 83 -6.65 -8.16 -11.56
C HIS A 83 -8.10 -8.41 -11.96
N ASP A 84 -8.83 -9.21 -11.20
CA ASP A 84 -10.24 -9.52 -11.38
C ASP A 84 -11.14 -8.35 -10.92
N ALA A 85 -10.88 -7.82 -9.74
CA ALA A 85 -11.60 -6.68 -9.19
C ALA A 85 -11.03 -5.31 -9.64
N MET A 86 -9.86 -5.29 -10.29
CA MET A 86 -9.15 -4.09 -10.72
C MET A 86 -8.90 -3.10 -9.57
N VAL A 87 -8.54 -3.61 -8.39
CA VAL A 87 -8.30 -2.82 -7.17
C VAL A 87 -6.92 -3.07 -6.60
N ALA A 88 -6.37 -2.04 -5.94
CA ALA A 88 -5.12 -2.11 -5.21
C ALA A 88 -5.37 -1.99 -3.71
N GLU A 89 -4.82 -2.93 -2.94
CA GLU A 89 -4.88 -2.96 -1.48
C GLU A 89 -3.48 -2.83 -0.87
N VAL A 90 -3.31 -1.98 0.13
CA VAL A 90 -2.05 -1.87 0.88
C VAL A 90 -2.02 -2.94 1.97
N CYS A 91 -1.17 -3.95 1.80
CA CYS A 91 -1.05 -5.08 2.74
C CYS A 91 -0.18 -4.74 3.96
N SER A 92 0.88 -3.95 3.78
CA SER A 92 1.81 -3.61 4.86
C SER A 92 2.52 -2.30 4.59
N THR A 93 2.91 -1.62 5.65
CA THR A 93 3.74 -0.41 5.63
C THR A 93 4.78 -0.52 6.73
N GLN A 94 6.06 -0.42 6.37
CA GLN A 94 7.16 -0.41 7.34
C GLN A 94 7.47 1.04 7.72
N GLN A 95 7.38 1.30 9.02
CA GLN A 95 7.76 2.55 9.70
C GLN A 95 7.59 3.80 8.84
N ILE A 96 6.37 4.07 8.38
CA ILE A 96 5.97 5.45 8.15
C ILE A 96 6.02 6.10 9.54
N TYR A 97 7.10 6.85 9.81
CA TYR A 97 7.19 7.74 10.95
C TYR A 97 5.94 8.63 10.91
N ARG A 98 4.94 8.25 11.72
CA ARG A 98 3.68 8.96 11.92
C ARG A 98 3.13 9.66 10.68
N PHE A 99 2.52 8.89 9.78
CA PHE A 99 1.15 9.28 9.48
C PHE A 99 0.37 8.96 10.75
N LYS A 100 0.18 9.97 11.60
CA LYS A 100 -0.87 9.90 12.63
C LYS A 100 -2.18 9.72 11.85
N ALA A 101 -2.62 8.49 11.67
CA ALA A 101 -4.02 8.20 11.46
C ALA A 101 -4.86 8.53 12.71
N ARG A 102 -4.24 8.90 13.84
CA ARG A 102 -4.77 8.54 15.16
C ARG A 102 -5.13 9.78 16.00
N TYR A 103 -6.10 9.71 16.93
CA TYR A 103 -6.20 8.67 17.96
C TYR A 103 -7.60 8.46 18.59
N ASP A 104 -7.77 7.22 19.09
CA ASP A 104 -8.52 6.72 20.26
C ASP A 104 -10.03 7.03 20.41
N TYR A 105 -10.89 5.99 20.41
CA TYR A 105 -11.45 5.33 21.61
C TYR A 105 -12.65 4.41 21.26
N PRO A 106 -12.79 3.19 21.84
CA PRO A 106 -11.78 2.32 22.46
C PRO A 106 -11.63 0.96 21.76
N ASN A 107 -10.37 0.51 21.65
CA ASN A 107 -10.03 -0.89 21.88
C ASN A 107 -9.70 -1.05 23.38
N LYS A 108 -10.68 -1.50 24.18
CA LYS A 108 -10.46 -1.85 25.60
C LYS A 108 -10.89 -3.26 25.98
N LYS A 109 -11.44 -4.01 25.04
CA LYS A 109 -11.97 -5.34 25.28
C LYS A 109 -11.87 -6.14 23.98
N LEU A 110 -10.69 -6.73 23.79
CA LEU A 110 -10.48 -7.90 22.95
C LEU A 110 -11.46 -9.00 23.39
N HIS A 111 -12.70 -8.96 22.91
CA HIS A 111 -13.53 -10.15 22.86
C HIS A 111 -13.54 -10.59 21.42
N GLN A 112 -12.86 -11.70 21.14
CA GLN A 112 -13.33 -12.60 20.12
C GLN A 112 -14.82 -12.84 20.38
N ARG A 113 -15.61 -12.83 19.32
CA ARG A 113 -16.89 -13.53 19.35
C ARG A 113 -16.70 -14.78 18.50
N ASP A 114 -16.48 -15.89 19.19
CA ASP A 114 -17.03 -17.17 18.76
C ASP A 114 -18.45 -16.93 18.23
N GLU A 115 -18.70 -17.23 16.96
CA GLU A 115 -20.02 -17.63 16.50
C GLU A 115 -19.83 -18.84 15.57
N LYS A 116 -20.00 -19.99 16.22
CA LYS A 116 -20.61 -21.25 15.78
C LYS A 116 -21.12 -21.34 14.34
#